data_AF-A0AB37UAY7-F1
#
_entry.id   AF-A0AB37UAY7-F1
#
_cell.length_a   1.000
_cell.length_b   1.000
_cell.length_c   1.000
_cell.angle_alpha   90.00
_cell.angle_beta   90.00
_cell.angle_gamma   90.00
#
_symmetry.space_group_name_H-M   'P 1'
#
loop_
_entity.id
_entity.type
_entity.pdbx_description
1 polymer ?
#
loop_
_entity_poly.entity_id
_entity_poly.type
_entity_poly.pdbx_seq_one_letter_code
_entity_poly.pdbx_strand_id
1 'polypeptide(L)' 'MKTVEQLRTRIRELSKQAVELRRKGSQVYETNQEQAKHFRQQAREAMKRCQVLIQELKRQQTHS' A
#
# COMPACT_ATOMS: atom_id res chain seq x y z
N MET A 1 -11.63 11.92 13.07
CA MET A 1 -10.17 11.76 12.93
C MET A 1 -9.84 10.29 13.19
N LYS A 2 -9.07 9.61 12.34
CA LYS A 2 -8.67 8.22 12.62
C LYS A 2 -7.68 8.21 13.79
N THR A 3 -7.80 7.25 14.70
CA THR A 3 -6.82 7.12 15.79
C THR A 3 -5.46 6.70 15.25
N VAL A 4 -4.40 7.01 16.00
CA VAL A 4 -3.02 6.57 15.70
C VAL A 4 -2.96 5.06 15.45
N GLU A 5 -3.69 4.27 16.22
CA GLU A 5 -3.75 2.82 16.08
C GLU A 5 -4.44 2.39 14.78
N GLN A 6 -5.55 3.03 14.42
CA GLN A 6 -6.23 2.79 13.14
C GLN A 6 -5.33 3.12 11.94
N LEU A 7 -4.55 4.21 12.03
CA LEU A 7 -3.57 4.58 11.00
C LEU A 7 -2.48 3.50 10.87
N ARG A 8 -1.90 3.05 11.98
CA ARG A 8 -0.87 2.00 11.99
C ARG A 8 -1.38 0.68 11.41
N THR A 9 -2.57 0.25 11.83
CA THR A 9 -3.22 -0.95 11.29
C THR A 9 -3.41 -0.83 9.79
N ARG A 10 -3.95 0.30 9.32
CA ARG A 10 -4.21 0.49 7.89
C ARG A 10 -2.93 0.55 7.05
N ILE A 11 -1.86 1.17 7.56
CA ILE A 11 -0.54 1.17 6.91
C ILE A 11 -0.03 -0.26 6.76
N ARG A 12 -0.17 -1.10 7.80
CA ARG A 12 0.29 -2.49 7.76
C ARG A 12 -0.48 -3.32 6.72
N GLU A 13 -1.80 -3.17 6.66
CA GLU A 13 -2.65 -3.84 5.67
C GLU A 13 -2.28 -3.45 4.24
N LEU A 14 -2.19 -2.15 3.96
CA LEU A 14 -1.84 -1.64 2.65
C LEU A 14 -0.42 -2.06 2.22
N SER A 15 0.51 -2.13 3.17
CA SER A 15 1.87 -2.62 2.91
C SER A 15 1.88 -4.10 2.54
N LYS A 16 1.11 -4.95 3.24
CA LYS A 16 0.93 -6.36 2.88
C LYS A 16 0.32 -6.49 1.48
N GLN A 17 -0.76 -5.75 1.22
CA GLN A 17 -1.46 -5.76 -0.06
C GLN A 17 -0.52 -5.36 -1.21
N ALA A 18 0.30 -4.33 -1.04
CA ALA A 18 1.26 -3.91 -2.06
C ALA A 18 2.30 -5.00 -2.38
N VAL A 19 2.80 -5.70 -1.36
CA VAL A 19 3.76 -6.81 -1.53
C VAL A 19 3.10 -7.98 -2.26
N GLU A 20 1.88 -8.37 -1.87
CA GLU A 20 1.14 -9.45 -2.52
C GLU A 20 0.82 -9.13 -3.97
N LEU A 21 0.39 -7.91 -4.27
CA LEU A 21 0.14 -7.45 -5.64
C LEU A 21 1.42 -7.47 -6.49
N ARG A 22 2.57 -7.06 -5.93
CA ARG A 22 3.86 -7.18 -6.64
C ARG A 22 4.23 -8.64 -6.92
N ARG A 23 4.01 -9.54 -5.96
CA ARG A 23 4.25 -10.98 -6.15
C ARG A 23 3.35 -11.53 -7.26
N LYS A 24 2.04 -11.29 -7.20
CA LYS A 24 1.08 -11.69 -8.23
C LYS A 24 1.46 -11.14 -9.61
N GLY A 25 1.78 -9.86 -9.69
CA GLY A 25 2.22 -9.22 -10.93
C GLY A 25 3.55 -9.74 -11.47
N SER A 26 4.38 -10.39 -10.65
CA SER A 26 5.60 -11.07 -11.12
C SER A 26 5.30 -12.48 -11.60
N GLN A 27 4.44 -13.21 -10.88
CA GLN A 27 4.01 -14.57 -11.24
C GLN A 27 3.28 -14.63 -12.58
N VAL A 28 2.44 -13.64 -12.88
CA VAL A 28 1.66 -13.63 -14.12
C VAL A 28 2.34 -12.89 -15.27
N TYR A 29 3.57 -12.36 -15.08
CA TYR A 29 4.20 -11.50 -16.10
C TYR A 29 4.49 -12.24 -17.41
N GLU A 30 4.97 -13.47 -17.33
CA GLU A 30 5.33 -14.27 -18.50
C GLU A 30 4.10 -14.76 -19.29
N THR A 31 2.97 -14.97 -18.60
CA THR A 31 1.75 -15.53 -19.18
C THR A 31 0.70 -14.48 -19.52
N ASN A 32 0.68 -13.35 -18.82
CA ASN A 32 -0.27 -12.26 -19.03
C ASN A 32 0.30 -10.90 -18.57
N GLN A 33 0.96 -10.22 -19.51
CA GLN A 33 1.61 -8.93 -19.27
C GLN A 33 0.63 -7.81 -18.89
N GLU A 34 -0.58 -7.81 -19.45
CA GLU A 34 -1.59 -6.81 -19.14
C GLU A 34 -2.06 -6.95 -17.69
N GLN A 35 -2.37 -8.18 -17.27
CA GLN A 35 -2.73 -8.47 -15.89
C GLN A 35 -1.58 -8.15 -14.92
N ALA A 36 -0.34 -8.45 -15.30
CA ALA A 36 0.84 -8.05 -14.53
C ALA A 36 0.96 -6.53 -14.37
N LYS A 37 0.67 -5.76 -15.43
CA LYS A 37 0.65 -4.29 -15.39
C LYS A 37 -0.42 -3.78 -14.43
N HIS A 38 -1.63 -4.36 -14.45
CA HIS A 38 -2.70 -4.01 -13.51
C HIS A 38 -2.29 -4.27 -12.06
N PHE A 39 -1.73 -5.44 -11.74
CA PHE A 39 -1.26 -5.73 -10.39
C PHE A 39 -0.14 -4.77 -9.93
N ARG A 40 0.80 -4.45 -10.83
CA ARG A 40 1.87 -3.47 -10.53
C ARG A 40 1.30 -2.07 -10.28
N GLN A 41 0.28 -1.65 -11.03
CA GLN A 41 -0.40 -0.37 -10.83
C GLN A 41 -1.12 -0.33 -9.48
N GLN A 42 -1.90 -1.37 -9.15
CA GLN A 42 -2.58 -1.48 -7.87
C GLN A 42 -1.58 -1.47 -6.69
N ALA A 43 -0.42 -2.12 -6.85
CA ALA A 43 0.63 -2.09 -5.83
C ALA A 43 1.20 -0.68 -5.62
N ARG A 44 1.40 0.09 -6.70
CA ARG A 44 1.84 1.50 -6.59
C ARG A 44 0.80 2.36 -5.88
N GLU A 45 -0.48 2.17 -6.17
CA GLU A 45 -1.56 2.89 -5.50
C GLU A 45 -1.64 2.56 -4.01
N ALA A 46 -1.52 1.28 -3.64
CA ALA A 46 -1.47 0.85 -2.24
C ALA A 46 -0.29 1.51 -1.50
N MET A 47 0.90 1.56 -2.12
CA MET A 47 2.07 2.24 -1.55
C MET A 47 1.86 3.76 -1.41
N LYS A 48 1.26 4.41 -2.40
CA LYS A 48 0.93 5.84 -2.34
C LYS A 48 -0.01 6.13 -1.17
N ARG A 49 -1.03 5.28 -0.98
CA ARG A 49 -1.94 5.36 0.18
C ARG A 49 -1.21 5.14 1.50
N CYS A 50 -0.29 4.18 1.59
CA CYS A 50 0.59 4.03 2.76
C CYS A 50 1.34 5.32 3.08
N GLN A 51 1.95 5.94 2.08
CA GLN A 51 2.77 7.15 2.28
C GLN A 51 1.95 8.32 2.81
N VAL A 52 0.72 8.52 2.29
CA VAL A 52 -0.21 9.53 2.81
C VAL A 52 -0.56 9.26 4.27
N LEU A 53 -0.86 8.01 4.64
CA LEU A 53 -1.20 7.65 6.02
C LEU A 53 0.00 7.77 6.97
N ILE A 54 1.22 7.50 6.49
CA ILE A 54 2.45 7.71 7.28
C ILE A 54 2.68 9.20 7.53
N GLN A 55 2.44 10.05 6.53
CA GLN A 55 2.53 11.50 6.71
C GLN A 55 1.49 12.01 7.72
N GLU A 56 0.26 11.51 7.64
CA GLU A 56 -0.78 11.82 8.61
C GLU A 56 -0.39 11.36 10.03
N LEU A 57 0.11 10.13 10.16
CA LEU A 57 0.57 9.60 11.45
C LEU A 57 1.69 10.47 12.05
N LYS A 58 2.65 10.91 11.23
CA LYS A 58 3.71 11.83 11.68
C LYS A 58 3.15 13.16 12.15
N ARG A 59 2.19 13.75 11.43
CA ARG A 59 1.53 15.00 11.84
C ARG A 59 0.84 14.87 13.19
N GLN A 60 0.15 13.75 13.42
CA GLN A 60 -0.52 13.47 14.69
C GLN A 60 0.46 13.25 15.85
N GLN A 61 1.65 12.70 15.58
CA GLN A 61 2.70 12.53 16.59
C GLN A 61 3.42 13.84 16.93
N THR A 62 3.50 14.80 16.00
CA THR A 62 4.10 16.13 16.27
C THR A 62 3.12 17.07 16.98
N HIS A 63 1.81 16.85 16.86
CA HIS A 63 0.78 17.63 17.56
C HIS A 63 0.26 16.93 18.84
N SER A 64 0.92 15.84 19.25
CA SER A 64 0.71 15.11 20.51
C SER A 64 1.72 15.57 21.55
#